data_AF-A0A9X0J9J1-F1
#
_entry.id   AF-A0A9X0J9J1-F1
#
_cell.length_a   1.000
_cell.length_b   1.000
_cell.length_c   1.000
_cell.angle_alpha   90.00
_cell.angle_beta   90.00
_cell.angle_gamma   90.00
#
_symmetry.space_group_name_H-M   'P 1'
#
loop_
_entity.id
_entity.type
_entity.pdbx_description
1 polymer ?
#
loop_
_entity_poly.entity_id
_entity_poly.type
_entity_poly.pdbx_seq_one_letter_code
_entity_poly.pdbx_strand_id
1 'polypeptide(L)'
;MLLICSSDYIESELTSEIGRIPPAFLPLGGKRLYEHQVKSCVGDFSSKIISLPYDYEIPDFDQKRLAELGLEVIRVPNEFTIGEAIQYCINISGPLGKISILYGDTVIEDDEIYSLSDVVGVSYTSSNYHWYNVEKNKNKDLVYNGYFSVSSAKELVRYIALKKGDFLEALNAYSDNHLKIKQHSVRNWYDFGHSQTFYKSRTKFTTERAFNHLTIENNIVEKTSTHTNKITAEAKWFSSIPFYLKIFTPQYLGDFRSPKNGCQGYRTEYLNLCSLSELFVFGNLPTKSWASILNSCNEYLKKCILEKWPDNFNVDGYLNSIYIEKSKHRLKKYCQENNFNPDLKITFNKNKMPSVNEIMDICISRVMNSNPVPAILHGDFCFSNIFFDFRSESIKVIDPRAMDFNEKFTIYGDLRYDLAKMLHSYIGYYDCIISQRYEITFSQHEIEFQLEEKNTLDLDTIASILNVVDIKKYCVIEIVILLFLSMLPLHYDSSIRQKAFLSNALRLFILLEDVE
;
A
#
# COMPACT_ATOMS: atom_id res chain seq x y z
N MET A 1 -5.29 -29.92 -7.60
CA MET A 1 -5.67 -28.53 -7.95
C MET A 1 -5.87 -27.70 -6.69
N LEU A 2 -5.45 -26.43 -6.71
CA LEU A 2 -5.83 -25.41 -5.73
C LEU A 2 -6.86 -24.45 -6.35
N LEU A 3 -7.93 -24.14 -5.63
CA LEU A 3 -8.93 -23.14 -6.01
C LEU A 3 -9.04 -22.07 -4.92
N ILE A 4 -8.67 -20.83 -5.27
CA ILE A 4 -8.90 -19.63 -4.46
C ILE A 4 -10.28 -19.06 -4.81
N CYS A 5 -11.19 -19.06 -3.85
CA CYS A 5 -12.57 -18.62 -4.01
C CYS A 5 -12.69 -17.11 -3.77
N SER A 6 -12.64 -16.32 -4.84
CA SER A 6 -12.71 -14.86 -4.76
C SER A 6 -13.71 -14.29 -5.77
N SER A 7 -14.78 -15.03 -6.08
CA SER A 7 -15.78 -14.68 -7.10
C SER A 7 -16.88 -13.73 -6.63
N ASP A 8 -16.86 -13.33 -5.35
CA ASP A 8 -17.71 -12.28 -4.81
C ASP A 8 -16.89 -11.00 -4.54
N TYR A 9 -17.55 -9.94 -4.08
CA TYR A 9 -16.94 -8.71 -3.63
C TYR A 9 -16.82 -8.66 -2.11
N ILE A 10 -15.88 -7.87 -1.60
CA ILE A 10 -15.74 -7.63 -0.16
C ILE A 10 -17.01 -7.00 0.43
N GLU A 11 -17.20 -7.16 1.74
CA GLU A 11 -18.40 -6.66 2.43
C GLU A 11 -18.57 -5.13 2.31
N SER A 12 -19.78 -4.65 2.64
CA SER A 12 -20.16 -3.24 2.44
C SER A 12 -19.27 -2.24 3.19
N GLU A 13 -18.82 -2.58 4.40
CA GLU A 13 -17.96 -1.70 5.19
C GLU A 13 -16.60 -1.52 4.52
N LEU A 14 -15.91 -2.63 4.21
CA LEU A 14 -14.63 -2.59 3.49
C LEU A 14 -14.76 -1.99 2.08
N THR A 15 -15.87 -2.24 1.39
CA THR A 15 -16.17 -1.63 0.07
C THR A 15 -16.21 -0.10 0.16
N SER A 16 -16.71 0.47 1.27
CA SER A 16 -16.76 1.92 1.45
C SER A 16 -15.38 2.56 1.63
N GLU A 17 -14.41 1.81 2.15
CA GLU A 17 -13.06 2.29 2.46
C GLU A 17 -12.04 1.99 1.35
N ILE A 18 -12.12 0.82 0.73
CA ILE A 18 -11.14 0.32 -0.24
C ILE A 18 -11.71 0.37 -1.66
N GLY A 19 -13.03 0.42 -1.81
CA GLY A 19 -13.72 0.32 -3.09
C GLY A 19 -14.15 -1.12 -3.41
N ARG A 20 -14.96 -1.27 -4.47
CA ARG A 20 -15.52 -2.55 -4.88
C ARG A 20 -14.44 -3.42 -5.54
N ILE A 21 -13.85 -4.33 -4.77
CA ILE A 21 -12.83 -5.30 -5.23
C ILE A 21 -13.13 -6.72 -4.70
N PRO A 22 -12.60 -7.77 -5.36
CA PRO A 22 -12.67 -9.13 -4.86
C PRO A 22 -11.84 -9.35 -3.57
N PRO A 23 -12.21 -10.29 -2.69
CA PRO A 23 -11.48 -10.58 -1.45
C PRO A 23 -9.98 -10.83 -1.62
N ALA A 24 -9.57 -11.64 -2.60
CA ALA A 24 -8.17 -11.95 -2.83
C ALA A 24 -7.36 -10.75 -3.38
N PHE A 25 -8.05 -9.64 -3.72
CA PHE A 25 -7.43 -8.39 -4.16
C PHE A 25 -7.24 -7.39 -3.01
N LEU A 26 -7.66 -7.70 -1.79
CA LEU A 26 -7.44 -6.82 -0.63
C LEU A 26 -5.95 -6.44 -0.48
N PRO A 27 -5.64 -5.18 -0.16
CA PRO A 27 -4.26 -4.75 0.08
C PRO A 27 -3.70 -5.32 1.38
N LEU A 28 -2.51 -5.88 1.30
CA LEU A 28 -1.78 -6.40 2.46
C LEU A 28 -0.27 -6.19 2.28
N GLY A 29 0.31 -5.31 3.08
CA GLY A 29 1.76 -5.11 3.15
C GLY A 29 2.41 -4.70 1.81
N GLY A 30 1.76 -3.78 1.09
CA GLY A 30 2.24 -3.30 -0.22
C GLY A 30 2.07 -4.29 -1.38
N LYS A 31 1.21 -5.30 -1.21
CA LYS A 31 0.86 -6.33 -2.19
C LYS A 31 -0.62 -6.66 -2.16
N ARG A 32 -1.09 -7.44 -3.13
CA ARG A 32 -2.43 -8.05 -3.11
C ARG A 32 -2.45 -9.30 -2.22
N LEU A 33 -3.59 -9.60 -1.61
CA LEU A 33 -3.77 -10.77 -0.74
C LEU A 33 -3.44 -12.09 -1.45
N TYR A 34 -3.78 -12.23 -2.74
CA TYR A 34 -3.47 -13.43 -3.52
C TYR A 34 -1.97 -13.74 -3.58
N GLU A 35 -1.09 -12.75 -3.48
CA GLU A 35 0.36 -12.99 -3.46
C GLU A 35 0.78 -13.69 -2.17
N HIS A 36 0.17 -13.32 -1.05
CA HIS A 36 0.41 -13.96 0.25
C HIS A 36 -0.21 -15.36 0.27
N GLN A 37 -1.41 -15.53 -0.29
CA GLN A 37 -2.06 -16.84 -0.41
C GLN A 37 -1.19 -17.82 -1.21
N VAL A 38 -0.71 -17.42 -2.40
CA VAL A 38 0.16 -18.28 -3.21
C VAL A 38 1.48 -18.59 -2.50
N LYS A 39 2.05 -17.63 -1.77
CA LYS A 39 3.28 -17.83 -1.00
C LYS A 39 3.09 -18.83 0.14
N SER A 40 1.96 -18.75 0.86
CA SER A 40 1.68 -19.63 2.00
C SER A 40 1.20 -21.02 1.57
N CYS A 41 0.54 -21.15 0.42
CA CYS A 41 0.11 -22.43 -0.12
C CYS A 41 1.27 -23.21 -0.79
N VAL A 42 2.13 -23.84 0.01
CA VAL A 42 3.32 -24.57 -0.43
C VAL A 42 3.07 -26.01 -0.95
N GLY A 43 1.80 -26.43 -1.08
CA GLY A 43 1.45 -27.76 -1.55
C GLY A 43 1.80 -28.05 -3.02
N ASP A 44 1.95 -29.33 -3.37
CA ASP A 44 2.10 -29.78 -4.75
C ASP A 44 0.72 -29.77 -5.45
N PHE A 45 0.44 -28.70 -6.18
CA PHE A 45 -0.81 -28.49 -6.88
C PHE A 45 -0.61 -28.63 -8.39
N SER A 46 -1.35 -29.55 -9.00
CA SER A 46 -1.39 -29.75 -10.46
C SER A 46 -1.73 -28.48 -11.26
N SER A 47 -2.51 -27.59 -10.66
CA SER A 47 -2.95 -26.30 -11.21
C SER A 47 -3.41 -25.41 -10.06
N LYS A 48 -3.28 -24.09 -10.23
CA LYS A 48 -3.73 -23.08 -9.27
C LYS A 48 -4.71 -22.15 -9.95
N ILE A 49 -5.89 -22.01 -9.37
CA ILE A 49 -7.01 -21.28 -9.95
C ILE A 49 -7.47 -20.22 -8.97
N ILE A 50 -7.82 -19.06 -9.50
CA ILE A 50 -8.52 -18.01 -8.76
C ILE A 50 -9.84 -17.73 -9.47
N SER A 51 -10.93 -17.85 -8.73
CA SER A 51 -12.25 -17.42 -9.22
C SER A 51 -12.43 -15.94 -8.96
N LEU A 52 -12.99 -15.21 -9.92
CA LEU A 52 -13.27 -13.77 -9.84
C LEU A 52 -14.67 -13.46 -10.37
N PRO A 53 -15.30 -12.36 -9.90
CA PRO A 53 -16.60 -11.93 -10.42
C PRO A 53 -16.52 -11.71 -11.93
N TYR A 54 -17.63 -11.99 -12.62
CA TYR A 54 -17.70 -11.89 -14.07
C TYR A 54 -17.48 -10.46 -14.57
N ASP A 55 -18.01 -9.48 -13.84
CA ASP A 55 -17.95 -8.04 -14.14
C ASP A 55 -16.71 -7.34 -13.58
N TYR A 56 -15.79 -8.06 -12.92
CA TYR A 56 -14.59 -7.43 -12.37
C TYR A 56 -13.51 -7.20 -13.43
N GLU A 57 -13.20 -5.95 -13.73
CA GLU A 57 -12.04 -5.61 -14.56
C GLU A 57 -10.75 -5.81 -13.77
N ILE A 58 -9.87 -6.71 -14.24
CA ILE A 58 -8.58 -6.95 -13.57
C ILE A 58 -7.60 -5.92 -14.12
N PRO A 59 -6.94 -5.11 -13.28
CA PRO A 59 -5.90 -4.21 -13.74
C PRO A 59 -4.75 -4.96 -14.42
N ASP A 60 -4.19 -4.41 -15.50
CA ASP A 60 -3.15 -5.07 -16.32
C ASP A 60 -1.97 -5.62 -15.52
N PHE A 61 -1.51 -4.87 -14.51
CA PHE A 61 -0.42 -5.31 -13.63
C PHE A 61 -0.83 -6.47 -12.74
N ASP A 62 -2.07 -6.48 -12.24
CA ASP A 62 -2.58 -7.60 -11.47
C ASP A 62 -2.75 -8.83 -12.40
N GLN A 63 -3.17 -8.65 -13.65
CA GLN A 63 -3.27 -9.74 -14.64
C GLN A 63 -1.91 -10.38 -14.94
N LYS A 64 -0.88 -9.57 -15.21
CA LYS A 64 0.51 -10.03 -15.39
C LYS A 64 1.00 -10.77 -14.15
N ARG A 65 0.74 -10.21 -12.97
CA ARG A 65 1.19 -10.80 -11.70
C ARG A 65 0.52 -12.15 -11.41
N LEU A 66 -0.77 -12.28 -11.69
CA LEU A 66 -1.47 -13.57 -11.59
C LEU A 66 -0.84 -14.63 -12.51
N ALA A 67 -0.52 -14.26 -13.75
CA ALA A 67 0.15 -15.14 -14.70
C ALA A 67 1.56 -15.57 -14.24
N GLU A 68 2.37 -14.64 -13.72
CA GLU A 68 3.70 -14.94 -13.14
C GLU A 68 3.64 -15.93 -11.97
N LEU A 69 2.56 -15.86 -11.17
CA LEU A 69 2.31 -16.76 -10.05
C LEU A 69 1.70 -18.10 -10.47
N GLY A 70 1.40 -18.27 -11.75
CA GLY A 70 0.75 -19.47 -12.30
C GLY A 70 -0.71 -19.62 -11.87
N LEU A 71 -1.40 -18.50 -11.61
CA LEU A 71 -2.83 -18.48 -11.29
C LEU A 71 -3.65 -18.34 -12.57
N GLU A 72 -4.48 -19.34 -12.85
CA GLU A 72 -5.48 -19.28 -13.90
C GLU A 72 -6.76 -18.61 -13.39
N VAL A 73 -7.29 -17.65 -14.15
CA VAL A 73 -8.49 -16.91 -13.76
C VAL A 73 -9.73 -17.58 -14.34
N ILE A 74 -10.71 -17.87 -13.48
CA ILE A 74 -12.06 -18.27 -13.89
C ILE A 74 -13.05 -17.17 -13.51
N ARG A 75 -13.81 -16.70 -14.50
CA ARG A 75 -14.88 -15.71 -14.31
C ARG A 75 -16.19 -16.41 -13.95
N VAL A 76 -16.75 -16.05 -12.80
CA VAL A 76 -17.96 -16.68 -12.24
C VAL A 76 -19.11 -15.66 -12.23
N PRO A 77 -20.33 -16.05 -12.65
CA PRO A 77 -21.52 -15.21 -12.52
C PRO A 77 -21.77 -14.79 -11.07
N ASN A 78 -22.16 -13.53 -10.86
CA ASN A 78 -22.27 -12.93 -9.53
C ASN A 78 -23.43 -13.47 -8.69
N GLU A 79 -24.38 -14.16 -9.33
CA GLU A 79 -25.56 -14.73 -8.67
C GLU A 79 -25.28 -16.09 -8.02
N PHE A 80 -24.11 -16.69 -8.29
CA PHE A 80 -23.79 -18.02 -7.81
C PHE A 80 -23.50 -17.98 -6.30
N THR A 81 -24.12 -18.91 -5.58
CA THR A 81 -23.65 -19.27 -4.23
C THR A 81 -22.22 -19.79 -4.28
N ILE A 82 -21.53 -19.79 -3.14
CA ILE A 82 -20.15 -20.31 -3.07
C ILE A 82 -20.03 -21.77 -3.55
N GLY A 83 -21.03 -22.62 -3.25
CA GLY A 83 -21.04 -24.00 -3.75
C GLY A 83 -21.20 -24.07 -5.26
N GLU A 84 -22.11 -23.29 -5.85
CA GLU A 84 -22.29 -23.19 -7.30
C GLU A 84 -21.04 -22.65 -8.00
N ALA A 85 -20.37 -21.65 -7.41
CA ALA A 85 -19.11 -21.10 -7.89
C ALA A 85 -17.99 -22.16 -7.90
N ILE A 86 -17.85 -22.92 -6.80
CA ILE A 86 -16.89 -24.03 -6.70
C ILE A 86 -17.19 -25.10 -7.74
N GLN A 87 -18.47 -25.52 -7.86
CA GLN A 87 -18.91 -26.51 -8.84
C GLN A 87 -18.60 -26.05 -10.27
N TYR A 88 -18.89 -24.79 -10.59
CA TYR A 88 -18.60 -24.19 -11.89
C TYR A 88 -17.11 -24.19 -12.21
N CYS A 89 -16.27 -23.78 -11.26
CA CYS A 89 -14.81 -23.80 -11.41
C CYS A 89 -14.28 -25.23 -11.65
N ILE A 90 -14.78 -26.22 -10.90
CA ILE A 90 -14.39 -27.63 -11.09
C ILE A 90 -14.79 -28.10 -12.49
N ASN A 91 -16.00 -27.80 -12.95
CA ASN A 91 -16.48 -28.24 -14.26
C ASN A 91 -15.66 -27.66 -15.42
N ILE A 92 -15.21 -26.41 -15.30
CA ILE A 92 -14.35 -25.76 -16.32
C ILE A 92 -12.94 -26.34 -16.30
N SER A 93 -12.39 -26.56 -15.10
CA SER A 93 -10.99 -26.96 -14.92
C SER A 93 -10.77 -28.45 -15.16
N GLY A 94 -11.83 -29.25 -15.04
CA GLY A 94 -11.82 -30.70 -15.26
C GLY A 94 -11.09 -31.60 -14.25
N PRO A 95 -10.73 -31.21 -13.01
CA PRO A 95 -10.12 -32.16 -12.08
C PRO A 95 -11.15 -33.18 -11.62
N LEU A 96 -10.75 -34.46 -11.61
CA LEU A 96 -11.54 -35.55 -11.04
C LEU A 96 -11.05 -35.99 -9.66
N GLY A 97 -9.76 -35.76 -9.36
CA GLY A 97 -9.08 -36.17 -8.13
C GLY A 97 -9.05 -35.09 -7.04
N LYS A 98 -7.92 -35.00 -6.31
CA LYS A 98 -7.77 -34.09 -5.16
C LYS A 98 -7.96 -32.62 -5.55
N ILE A 99 -8.81 -31.94 -4.77
CA ILE A 99 -8.99 -30.49 -4.82
C ILE A 99 -8.78 -29.89 -3.42
N SER A 100 -8.00 -28.82 -3.37
CA SER A 100 -7.87 -27.92 -2.23
C SER A 100 -8.58 -26.61 -2.55
N ILE A 101 -9.39 -26.12 -1.63
CA ILE A 101 -10.23 -24.92 -1.74
C ILE A 101 -9.80 -23.98 -0.62
N LEU A 102 -9.51 -22.73 -0.97
CA LEU A 102 -9.16 -21.65 -0.04
C LEU A 102 -10.08 -20.47 -0.29
N TYR A 103 -10.68 -19.91 0.74
CA TYR A 103 -11.46 -18.67 0.62
C TYR A 103 -10.55 -17.47 0.33
N GLY A 104 -11.05 -16.55 -0.51
CA GLY A 104 -10.27 -15.44 -1.06
C GLY A 104 -9.83 -14.41 -0.03
N ASP A 105 -10.50 -14.34 1.11
CA ASP A 105 -10.20 -13.49 2.27
C ASP A 105 -9.37 -14.19 3.35
N THR A 106 -8.92 -15.43 3.12
CA THR A 106 -8.17 -16.21 4.12
C THR A 106 -6.69 -16.33 3.75
N VAL A 107 -5.81 -16.18 4.75
CA VAL A 107 -4.42 -16.65 4.70
C VAL A 107 -4.17 -17.63 5.86
N ILE A 108 -3.53 -18.76 5.55
CA ILE A 108 -3.13 -19.79 6.51
C ILE A 108 -1.64 -20.06 6.37
N GLU A 109 -0.90 -19.90 7.47
CA GLU A 109 0.52 -20.25 7.56
C GLU A 109 0.69 -21.56 8.33
N ASP A 110 0.44 -22.66 7.62
CA ASP A 110 0.59 -24.04 8.11
C ASP A 110 0.90 -24.95 6.92
N ASP A 111 2.16 -25.36 6.75
CA ASP A 111 2.60 -26.17 5.60
C ASP A 111 1.97 -27.58 5.60
N GLU A 112 1.65 -28.11 6.80
CA GLU A 112 1.14 -29.47 6.95
C GLU A 112 -0.23 -29.61 6.29
N ILE A 113 -1.12 -28.63 6.50
CA ILE A 113 -2.51 -28.69 6.03
C ILE A 113 -2.61 -28.80 4.50
N TYR A 114 -1.65 -28.23 3.76
CA TYR A 114 -1.65 -28.25 2.29
C TYR A 114 -1.27 -29.63 1.72
N SER A 115 -0.53 -30.44 2.49
CA SER A 115 -0.19 -31.81 2.10
C SER A 115 -1.36 -32.79 2.30
N LEU A 116 -2.23 -32.50 3.26
CA LEU A 116 -3.34 -33.37 3.66
C LEU A 116 -4.47 -33.43 2.61
N SER A 117 -5.23 -34.53 2.66
CA SER A 117 -6.45 -34.77 1.87
C SER A 117 -7.60 -35.11 2.81
N ASP A 118 -8.82 -34.77 2.39
CA ASP A 118 -10.05 -35.02 3.15
C ASP A 118 -9.97 -34.40 4.54
N VAL A 119 -9.65 -33.10 4.54
CA VAL A 119 -9.42 -32.28 5.72
C VAL A 119 -10.15 -30.94 5.61
N VAL A 120 -10.62 -30.43 6.75
CA VAL A 120 -11.07 -29.06 6.92
C VAL A 120 -10.19 -28.36 7.96
N GLY A 121 -9.77 -27.14 7.64
CA GLY A 121 -9.04 -26.30 8.57
C GLY A 121 -9.99 -25.72 9.63
N VAL A 122 -9.60 -25.83 10.90
CA VAL A 122 -10.33 -25.23 12.02
C VAL A 122 -9.43 -24.33 12.86
N SER A 123 -9.98 -23.21 13.30
CA SER A 123 -9.26 -22.22 14.11
C SER A 123 -10.16 -21.65 15.19
N TYR A 124 -9.56 -21.22 16.30
CA TYR A 124 -10.29 -20.57 17.39
C TYR A 124 -10.46 -19.08 17.11
N THR A 125 -11.67 -18.58 17.34
CA THR A 125 -11.98 -17.15 17.24
C THR A 125 -12.68 -16.63 18.48
N SER A 126 -12.53 -15.33 18.74
CA SER A 126 -13.17 -14.62 19.85
C SER A 126 -14.09 -13.49 19.38
N SER A 127 -14.30 -13.36 18.07
CA SER A 127 -15.17 -12.33 17.48
C SER A 127 -16.54 -12.90 17.17
N ASN A 128 -17.55 -12.03 17.22
CA ASN A 128 -18.96 -12.40 17.12
C ASN A 128 -19.46 -12.51 15.66
N TYR A 129 -18.58 -12.78 14.69
CA TYR A 129 -19.00 -12.94 13.30
C TYR A 129 -19.69 -14.29 13.09
N HIS A 130 -20.59 -14.35 12.12
CA HIS A 130 -21.38 -15.54 11.78
C HIS A 130 -20.56 -16.58 11.00
N TRP A 131 -19.44 -17.02 11.57
CA TRP A 131 -18.74 -18.18 11.03
C TRP A 131 -19.48 -19.48 11.34
N TYR A 132 -19.21 -20.50 10.52
CA TYR A 132 -19.72 -21.84 10.81
C TYR A 132 -19.03 -22.41 12.05
N ASN A 133 -19.78 -22.50 13.14
CA ASN A 133 -19.30 -22.98 14.43
C ASN A 133 -19.25 -24.50 14.43
N VAL A 134 -18.04 -25.04 14.53
CA VAL A 134 -17.78 -26.46 14.77
C VAL A 134 -18.06 -26.80 16.23
N GLU A 135 -17.61 -25.96 17.15
CA GLU A 135 -17.88 -26.06 18.58
C GLU A 135 -18.07 -24.66 19.19
N LYS A 136 -19.12 -24.48 19.98
CA LYS A 136 -19.35 -23.25 20.75
C LYS A 136 -18.77 -23.38 22.15
N ASN A 137 -17.92 -22.44 22.57
CA ASN A 137 -17.40 -22.39 23.94
C ASN A 137 -17.66 -21.02 24.56
N LYS A 138 -17.69 -20.94 25.91
CA LYS A 138 -17.97 -19.69 26.64
C LYS A 138 -17.07 -18.50 26.26
N ASN A 139 -15.84 -18.75 25.78
CA ASN A 139 -14.84 -17.71 25.54
C ASN A 139 -14.25 -17.67 24.12
N LYS A 140 -14.28 -18.79 23.37
CA LYS A 140 -13.69 -18.89 22.02
C LYS A 140 -14.38 -19.98 21.21
N ASP A 141 -15.00 -19.63 20.11
CA ASP A 141 -15.63 -20.62 19.23
C ASP A 141 -14.59 -21.27 18.30
N LEU A 142 -14.76 -22.55 18.03
CA LEU A 142 -13.98 -23.27 17.01
C LEU A 142 -14.74 -23.19 15.69
N VAL A 143 -14.12 -22.62 14.67
CA VAL A 143 -14.77 -22.33 13.38
C VAL A 143 -14.00 -22.90 12.21
N TYR A 144 -14.66 -23.13 11.07
CA TYR A 144 -13.97 -23.37 9.80
C TYR A 144 -13.21 -22.11 9.39
N ASN A 145 -11.95 -22.27 9.02
CA ASN A 145 -11.06 -21.14 8.72
C ASN A 145 -10.97 -20.81 7.21
N GLY A 146 -11.79 -21.46 6.38
CA GLY A 146 -11.85 -21.22 4.94
C GLY A 146 -10.94 -22.09 4.09
N TYR A 147 -10.25 -23.09 4.66
CA TYR A 147 -9.53 -24.12 3.90
C TYR A 147 -10.20 -25.49 3.97
N PHE A 148 -10.37 -26.10 2.80
CA PHE A 148 -10.98 -27.42 2.63
C PHE A 148 -10.18 -28.22 1.60
N SER A 149 -10.00 -29.51 1.83
CA SER A 149 -9.32 -30.41 0.89
C SER A 149 -10.08 -31.73 0.85
N VAL A 150 -10.40 -32.21 -0.35
CA VAL A 150 -11.08 -33.49 -0.55
C VAL A 150 -10.38 -34.28 -1.65
N SER A 151 -10.34 -35.60 -1.52
CA SER A 151 -9.67 -36.49 -2.48
C SER A 151 -10.43 -36.65 -3.80
N SER A 152 -11.73 -36.38 -3.83
CA SER A 152 -12.60 -36.56 -5.01
C SER A 152 -13.41 -35.30 -5.33
N ALA A 153 -12.91 -34.48 -6.25
CA ALA A 153 -13.63 -33.32 -6.79
C ALA A 153 -14.95 -33.75 -7.46
N LYS A 154 -14.97 -34.91 -8.12
CA LYS A 154 -16.18 -35.47 -8.76
C LYS A 154 -17.31 -35.69 -7.74
N GLU A 155 -17.00 -36.31 -6.59
CA GLU A 155 -18.02 -36.55 -5.57
C GLU A 155 -18.43 -35.25 -4.88
N LEU A 156 -17.49 -34.31 -4.66
CA LEU A 156 -17.84 -32.99 -4.14
C LEU A 156 -18.86 -32.27 -5.03
N VAL A 157 -18.63 -32.22 -6.35
CA VAL A 157 -19.58 -31.66 -7.33
C VAL A 157 -20.96 -32.30 -7.22
N ARG A 158 -21.01 -33.63 -7.10
CA ARG A 158 -22.26 -34.37 -6.94
C ARG A 158 -23.01 -33.94 -5.67
N TYR A 159 -22.32 -33.83 -4.53
CA TYR A 159 -22.96 -33.41 -3.28
C TYR A 159 -23.39 -31.95 -3.29
N ILE A 160 -22.62 -31.04 -3.90
CA ILE A 160 -23.02 -29.64 -4.09
C ILE A 160 -24.34 -29.58 -4.88
N ALA A 161 -24.46 -30.34 -5.97
CA ALA A 161 -25.70 -30.41 -6.76
C ALA A 161 -26.88 -30.95 -5.93
N LEU A 162 -26.68 -32.03 -5.15
CA LEU A 162 -27.72 -32.61 -4.29
C LEU A 162 -28.15 -31.67 -3.16
N LYS A 163 -27.25 -30.79 -2.71
CA LYS A 163 -27.48 -29.78 -1.65
C LYS A 163 -27.80 -28.40 -2.20
N LYS A 164 -28.16 -28.29 -3.48
CA LYS A 164 -28.63 -27.05 -4.11
C LYS A 164 -27.69 -25.86 -3.89
N GLY A 165 -26.37 -26.09 -3.99
CA GLY A 165 -25.37 -25.04 -3.84
C GLY A 165 -24.91 -24.74 -2.41
N ASP A 166 -25.52 -25.35 -1.38
CA ASP A 166 -25.00 -25.23 -0.01
C ASP A 166 -23.71 -26.04 0.15
N PHE A 167 -22.59 -25.33 0.17
CA PHE A 167 -21.25 -25.92 0.21
C PHE A 167 -20.97 -26.65 1.53
N LEU A 168 -21.44 -26.14 2.67
CA LEU A 168 -21.16 -26.74 3.97
C LEU A 168 -22.02 -27.99 4.17
N GLU A 169 -23.30 -27.97 3.79
CA GLU A 169 -24.11 -29.17 3.76
C GLU A 169 -23.57 -30.22 2.78
N ALA A 170 -23.01 -29.80 1.64
CA ALA A 170 -22.38 -30.69 0.67
C ALA A 170 -21.12 -31.35 1.24
N LEU A 171 -20.26 -30.60 1.94
CA LEU A 171 -19.09 -31.15 2.65
C LEU A 171 -19.49 -32.14 3.73
N ASN A 172 -20.54 -31.85 4.51
CA ASN A 172 -21.07 -32.78 5.50
C ASN A 172 -21.57 -34.07 4.83
N ALA A 173 -22.33 -33.94 3.74
CA ALA A 173 -22.83 -35.10 2.99
C ALA A 173 -21.69 -35.93 2.37
N TYR A 174 -20.63 -35.29 1.85
CA TYR A 174 -19.42 -35.96 1.38
C TYR A 174 -18.75 -36.73 2.53
N SER A 175 -18.59 -36.10 3.69
CA SER A 175 -17.95 -36.69 4.87
C SER A 175 -18.68 -37.94 5.38
N ASP A 176 -20.01 -37.91 5.34
CA ASP A 176 -20.85 -38.99 5.86
C ASP A 176 -21.04 -40.16 4.87
N ASN A 177 -21.02 -39.89 3.56
CA ASN A 177 -21.41 -40.86 2.53
C ASN A 177 -20.28 -41.28 1.57
N HIS A 178 -19.12 -40.62 1.60
CA HIS A 178 -17.99 -40.95 0.74
C HIS A 178 -16.70 -41.24 1.53
N LEU A 179 -16.10 -40.22 2.13
CA LEU A 179 -14.89 -40.38 2.94
C LEU A 179 -14.89 -39.38 4.09
N LYS A 180 -14.60 -39.85 5.30
CA LYS A 180 -14.64 -38.99 6.49
C LYS A 180 -13.63 -37.86 6.39
N ILE A 181 -14.13 -36.63 6.42
CA ILE A 181 -13.30 -35.41 6.48
C ILE A 181 -12.82 -35.21 7.93
N LYS A 182 -11.51 -35.05 8.10
CA LYS A 182 -10.87 -34.78 9.39
C LYS A 182 -10.77 -33.28 9.63
N GLN A 183 -10.71 -32.88 10.89
CA GLN A 183 -10.40 -31.50 11.27
C GLN A 183 -8.90 -31.36 11.54
N HIS A 184 -8.30 -30.30 11.03
CA HIS A 184 -6.90 -29.93 11.31
C HIS A 184 -6.86 -28.55 11.96
N SER A 185 -6.28 -28.48 13.15
CA SER A 185 -6.25 -27.22 13.91
C SER A 185 -5.11 -26.33 13.43
N VAL A 186 -5.45 -25.15 12.92
CA VAL A 186 -4.50 -24.15 12.45
C VAL A 186 -4.39 -23.03 13.47
N ARG A 187 -3.16 -22.71 13.88
CA ARG A 187 -2.86 -21.61 14.80
C ARG A 187 -2.72 -20.27 14.09
N ASN A 188 -2.00 -20.23 12.98
CA ASN A 188 -1.72 -19.02 12.22
C ASN A 188 -2.73 -18.88 11.08
N TRP A 189 -3.95 -18.47 11.46
CA TRP A 189 -5.03 -18.13 10.55
C TRP A 189 -5.28 -16.63 10.60
N TYR A 190 -5.36 -16.03 9.42
CA TYR A 190 -5.62 -14.61 9.23
C TYR A 190 -6.84 -14.45 8.33
N ASP A 191 -7.88 -13.84 8.90
CA ASP A 191 -9.15 -13.54 8.25
C ASP A 191 -9.17 -12.06 7.86
N PHE A 192 -9.50 -11.79 6.60
CA PHE A 192 -9.61 -10.46 6.02
C PHE A 192 -11.03 -10.14 5.51
N GLY A 193 -12.01 -11.00 5.81
CA GLY A 193 -13.37 -10.93 5.25
C GLY A 193 -14.22 -9.82 5.85
N HIS A 194 -13.90 -9.41 7.08
CA HIS A 194 -14.62 -8.37 7.80
C HIS A 194 -13.69 -7.23 8.23
N SER A 195 -14.20 -6.00 8.34
CA SER A 195 -13.41 -4.81 8.72
C SER A 195 -12.58 -5.03 10.00
N GLN A 196 -13.19 -5.58 11.06
CA GLN A 196 -12.49 -5.85 12.31
C GLN A 196 -11.38 -6.92 12.15
N THR A 197 -11.66 -8.00 11.43
CA THR A 197 -10.68 -9.09 11.24
C THR A 197 -9.57 -8.65 10.31
N PHE A 198 -9.90 -7.92 9.25
CA PHE A 198 -8.95 -7.28 8.33
C PHE A 198 -7.91 -6.46 9.07
N TYR A 199 -8.31 -5.45 9.86
CA TYR A 199 -7.36 -4.60 10.57
C TYR A 199 -6.58 -5.36 11.65
N LYS A 200 -7.20 -6.32 12.33
CA LYS A 200 -6.52 -7.17 13.32
C LYS A 200 -5.45 -8.06 12.67
N SER A 201 -5.78 -8.71 11.56
CA SER A 201 -4.91 -9.62 10.82
C SER A 201 -3.71 -8.85 10.23
N ARG A 202 -3.94 -7.63 9.73
CA ARG A 202 -2.89 -6.76 9.18
C ARG A 202 -1.76 -6.43 10.15
N THR A 203 -2.02 -6.43 11.47
CA THR A 203 -0.96 -6.22 12.48
C THR A 203 0.18 -7.23 12.40
N LYS A 204 -0.04 -8.39 11.73
CA LYS A 204 0.96 -9.45 11.55
C LYS A 204 1.76 -9.34 10.26
N PHE A 205 1.37 -8.45 9.36
CA PHE A 205 2.01 -8.24 8.05
C PHE A 205 2.62 -6.83 7.99
N THR A 206 3.68 -6.59 8.75
CA THR A 206 4.35 -5.29 8.80
C THR A 206 5.30 -5.10 7.61
N THR A 207 5.27 -3.91 7.00
CA THR A 207 6.21 -3.50 5.96
C THR A 207 7.40 -2.77 6.60
N GLU A 208 8.21 -3.50 7.36
CA GLU A 208 9.39 -2.90 7.98
C GLU A 208 10.45 -2.54 6.92
N ARG A 209 11.09 -1.38 7.09
CA ARG A 209 12.37 -1.08 6.43
C ARG A 209 13.49 -1.67 7.30
N ALA A 210 14.57 -2.16 6.70
CA ALA A 210 15.66 -2.89 7.38
C ALA A 210 16.30 -2.24 8.64
N PHE A 211 16.06 -0.95 8.90
CA PHE A 211 16.64 -0.17 10.01
C PHE A 211 15.62 0.25 11.08
N ASN A 212 14.33 -0.04 10.88
CA ASN A 212 13.26 0.26 11.82
C ASN A 212 12.67 -1.05 12.32
N HIS A 213 12.53 -1.18 13.64
CA HIS A 213 11.79 -2.28 14.24
C HIS A 213 10.49 -1.72 14.78
N LEU A 214 9.37 -2.30 14.32
CA LEU A 214 8.02 -1.85 14.60
C LEU A 214 7.23 -2.99 15.25
N THR A 215 6.84 -2.80 16.51
CA THR A 215 5.96 -3.75 17.21
C THR A 215 4.57 -3.17 17.33
N ILE A 216 3.57 -3.98 17.04
CA ILE A 216 2.16 -3.65 17.25
C ILE A 216 1.61 -4.62 18.29
N GLU A 217 1.37 -4.13 19.49
CA GLU A 217 0.80 -4.89 20.59
C GLU A 217 -0.23 -4.05 21.35
N ASN A 218 -1.39 -4.62 21.68
CA ASN A 218 -2.43 -3.96 22.49
C ASN A 218 -2.82 -2.55 22.01
N ASN A 219 -3.00 -2.36 20.70
CA ASN A 219 -3.28 -1.06 20.05
C ASN A 219 -2.20 0.01 20.25
N ILE A 220 -0.97 -0.39 20.54
CA ILE A 220 0.20 0.48 20.64
C ILE A 220 1.18 0.11 19.53
N VAL A 221 1.67 1.11 18.83
CA VAL A 221 2.82 1.00 17.92
C VAL A 221 4.05 1.45 18.68
N GLU A 222 5.03 0.58 18.85
CA GLU A 222 6.37 0.98 19.29
C GLU A 222 7.30 1.02 18.09
N LYS A 223 7.92 2.17 17.86
CA LYS A 223 8.91 2.36 16.80
C LYS A 223 10.28 2.57 17.41
N THR A 224 11.25 1.77 17.00
CA THR A 224 12.67 1.92 17.39
C THR A 224 13.55 1.97 16.15
N SER A 225 14.69 2.65 16.24
CA SER A 225 15.67 2.71 15.15
C SER A 225 17.10 2.77 15.68
N THR A 226 18.04 2.32 14.85
CA THR A 226 19.48 2.55 15.06
C THR A 226 19.89 3.99 14.74
N HIS A 227 19.08 4.72 13.96
CA HIS A 227 19.29 6.13 13.67
C HIS A 227 18.71 7.03 14.77
N THR A 228 19.44 7.15 15.88
CA THR A 228 19.02 7.84 17.11
C THR A 228 18.56 9.29 16.87
N ASN A 229 19.29 10.07 16.05
CA ASN A 229 18.92 11.45 15.75
C ASN A 229 17.53 11.54 15.10
N LYS A 230 17.29 10.67 14.11
CA LYS A 230 16.03 10.62 13.37
C LYS A 230 14.87 10.28 14.29
N ILE A 231 14.92 9.13 14.96
CA ILE A 231 13.80 8.67 15.80
C ILE A 231 13.50 9.66 16.95
N THR A 232 14.53 10.32 17.48
CA THR A 232 14.38 11.39 18.49
C THR A 232 13.68 12.62 17.91
N ALA A 233 14.00 13.00 16.68
CA ALA A 233 13.34 14.11 16.03
C ALA A 233 11.86 13.81 15.75
N GLU A 234 11.53 12.60 15.31
CA GLU A 234 10.13 12.19 15.10
C GLU A 234 9.34 12.29 16.43
N ALA A 235 9.90 11.76 17.52
CA ALA A 235 9.31 11.85 18.86
C ALA A 235 9.13 13.31 19.34
N LYS A 236 10.16 14.16 19.13
CA LYS A 236 10.10 15.59 19.46
C LYS A 236 9.06 16.33 18.63
N TRP A 237 8.80 15.92 17.39
CA TRP A 237 7.74 16.52 16.58
C TRP A 237 6.38 16.33 17.22
N PHE A 238 6.02 15.08 17.57
CA PHE A 238 4.73 14.78 18.21
C PHE A 238 4.52 15.55 19.52
N SER A 239 5.58 15.76 20.30
CA SER A 239 5.50 16.53 21.54
C SER A 239 5.49 18.05 21.32
N SER A 240 6.03 18.54 20.21
CA SER A 240 6.20 19.99 19.94
C SER A 240 5.11 20.61 19.08
N ILE A 241 4.35 19.83 18.28
CA ILE A 241 3.30 20.41 17.44
C ILE A 241 2.18 21.06 18.29
N PRO A 242 1.57 22.16 17.80
CA PRO A 242 0.44 22.81 18.45
C PRO A 242 -0.76 21.87 18.65
N PHE A 243 -1.56 22.13 19.70
CA PHE A 243 -2.72 21.29 20.04
C PHE A 243 -3.73 21.16 18.90
N TYR A 244 -3.93 22.21 18.09
CA TYR A 244 -4.86 22.15 16.96
C TYR A 244 -4.39 21.23 15.83
N LEU A 245 -3.10 20.88 15.75
CA LEU A 245 -2.58 19.88 14.81
C LEU A 245 -2.66 18.46 15.36
N LYS A 246 -2.79 18.27 16.68
CA LYS A 246 -2.84 16.93 17.30
C LYS A 246 -4.07 16.13 16.88
N ILE A 247 -5.12 16.77 16.37
CA ILE A 247 -6.27 16.07 15.78
C ILE A 247 -5.87 15.27 14.53
N PHE A 248 -4.82 15.67 13.82
CA PHE A 248 -4.32 14.99 12.63
C PHE A 248 -3.24 13.96 12.94
N THR A 249 -2.92 13.70 14.21
CA THR A 249 -1.91 12.70 14.59
C THR A 249 -2.54 11.56 15.35
N PRO A 250 -1.92 10.36 15.35
CA PRO A 250 -2.22 9.38 16.38
C PRO A 250 -1.90 9.96 17.77
N GLN A 251 -2.56 9.44 18.81
CA GLN A 251 -2.19 9.74 20.18
C GLN A 251 -0.73 9.36 20.45
N TYR A 252 0.09 10.34 20.81
CA TYR A 252 1.47 10.14 21.24
C TYR A 252 1.52 9.63 22.68
N LEU A 253 2.21 8.51 22.91
CA LEU A 253 2.26 7.80 24.20
C LEU A 253 3.65 7.90 24.89
N GLY A 254 4.53 8.77 24.38
CA GLY A 254 5.84 9.04 24.96
C GLY A 254 7.00 8.32 24.27
N ASP A 255 8.21 8.82 24.52
CA ASP A 255 9.46 8.20 24.10
C ASP A 255 9.95 7.19 25.15
N PHE A 256 10.80 6.26 24.71
CA PHE A 256 11.38 5.24 25.57
C PHE A 256 12.75 4.79 25.05
N ARG A 257 13.45 4.03 25.90
CA ARG A 257 14.60 3.23 25.48
C ARG A 257 14.21 1.76 25.55
N SER A 258 14.44 1.05 24.45
CA SER A 258 14.13 -0.37 24.36
C SER A 258 14.96 -1.16 25.39
N PRO A 259 14.33 -1.97 26.25
CA PRO A 259 15.05 -2.82 27.19
C PRO A 259 15.88 -3.91 26.50
N LYS A 260 15.50 -4.31 25.28
CA LYS A 260 16.13 -5.41 24.54
C LYS A 260 17.48 -5.04 23.93
N ASN A 261 17.61 -3.81 23.42
CA ASN A 261 18.79 -3.38 22.67
C ASN A 261 19.28 -1.96 23.03
N GLY A 262 18.63 -1.27 23.97
CA GLY A 262 18.98 0.09 24.39
C GLY A 262 18.66 1.19 23.36
N CYS A 263 18.13 0.85 22.18
CA CYS A 263 17.80 1.82 21.14
C CYS A 263 16.69 2.77 21.59
N GLN A 264 16.77 4.02 21.14
CA GLN A 264 15.73 5.01 21.37
C GLN A 264 14.51 4.71 20.48
N GLY A 265 13.33 4.97 21.02
CA GLY A 265 12.07 4.78 20.34
C GLY A 265 10.95 5.65 20.91
N TYR A 266 9.79 5.58 20.28
CA TYR A 266 8.58 6.23 20.77
C TYR A 266 7.34 5.36 20.52
N ARG A 267 6.26 5.72 21.21
CA ARG A 267 4.98 5.03 21.13
C ARG A 267 3.87 5.92 20.62
N THR A 268 3.00 5.35 19.80
CA THR A 268 1.72 5.96 19.40
C THR A 268 0.60 4.95 19.49
N GLU A 269 -0.66 5.41 19.46
CA GLU A 269 -1.78 4.51 19.19
C GLU A 269 -1.63 3.83 17.81
N TYR A 270 -2.15 2.62 17.70
CA TYR A 270 -2.32 1.93 16.43
C TYR A 270 -3.60 2.41 15.74
N LEU A 271 -3.46 2.83 14.48
CA LEU A 271 -4.57 3.27 13.66
C LEU A 271 -5.10 2.07 12.86
N ASN A 272 -6.36 1.69 13.10
CA ASN A 272 -7.08 0.72 12.28
C ASN A 272 -7.59 1.38 11.00
N LEU A 273 -6.67 1.92 10.19
CA LEU A 273 -6.96 2.67 8.97
C LEU A 273 -6.03 2.19 7.85
N CYS A 274 -6.45 2.37 6.60
CA CYS A 274 -5.57 2.22 5.44
C CYS A 274 -4.73 3.48 5.22
N SER A 275 -3.49 3.29 4.80
CA SER A 275 -2.68 4.40 4.29
C SER A 275 -3.24 4.83 2.93
N LEU A 276 -3.07 6.10 2.57
CA LEU A 276 -3.42 6.59 1.24
C LEU A 276 -2.61 5.88 0.15
N SER A 277 -1.41 5.39 0.47
CA SER A 277 -0.57 4.61 -0.46
C SER A 277 -1.29 3.32 -0.87
N GLU A 278 -1.83 2.59 0.11
CA GLU A 278 -2.58 1.36 -0.14
C GLU A 278 -3.87 1.63 -0.91
N LEU A 279 -4.61 2.68 -0.53
CA LEU A 279 -5.84 3.06 -1.22
C LEU A 279 -5.58 3.51 -2.66
N PHE A 280 -4.48 4.24 -2.90
CA PHE A 280 -4.10 4.72 -4.22
C PHE A 280 -3.66 3.60 -5.15
N VAL A 281 -2.83 2.70 -4.64
CA VAL A 281 -2.23 1.64 -5.45
C VAL A 281 -3.20 0.47 -5.67
N PHE A 282 -3.94 0.08 -4.62
CA PHE A 282 -4.71 -1.16 -4.61
C PHE A 282 -6.23 -0.92 -4.46
N GLY A 283 -6.65 0.25 -4.01
CA GLY A 283 -8.08 0.58 -3.91
C GLY A 283 -8.75 0.74 -5.27
N ASN A 284 -10.08 0.73 -5.26
CA ASN A 284 -10.97 1.01 -6.37
C ASN A 284 -12.01 2.07 -5.97
N LEU A 285 -11.50 3.20 -5.46
CA LEU A 285 -12.33 4.29 -4.95
C LEU A 285 -12.83 5.21 -6.08
N PRO A 286 -14.08 5.67 -6.03
CA PRO A 286 -14.60 6.61 -7.01
C PRO A 286 -13.94 7.99 -6.86
N THR A 287 -13.96 8.77 -7.94
CA THR A 287 -13.40 10.13 -8.00
C THR A 287 -13.86 11.05 -6.86
N LYS A 288 -15.13 10.95 -6.45
CA LYS A 288 -15.67 11.72 -5.31
C LYS A 288 -14.97 11.41 -3.98
N SER A 289 -14.56 10.16 -3.75
CA SER A 289 -13.84 9.77 -2.54
C SER A 289 -12.44 10.37 -2.55
N TRP A 290 -11.77 10.37 -3.71
CA TRP A 290 -10.48 11.05 -3.88
C TRP A 290 -10.57 12.56 -3.67
N ALA A 291 -11.64 13.20 -4.15
CA ALA A 291 -11.86 14.62 -3.89
C ALA A 291 -11.99 14.91 -2.38
N SER A 292 -12.72 14.08 -1.62
CA SER A 292 -12.82 14.18 -0.15
C SER A 292 -11.46 14.00 0.53
N ILE A 293 -10.71 12.94 0.15
CA ILE A 293 -9.37 12.67 0.67
C ILE A 293 -8.42 13.87 0.45
N LEU A 294 -8.35 14.38 -0.79
CA LEU A 294 -7.49 15.51 -1.14
C LEU A 294 -7.91 16.78 -0.41
N ASN A 295 -9.21 17.00 -0.19
CA ASN A 295 -9.71 18.11 0.60
C ASN A 295 -9.25 18.01 2.07
N SER A 296 -9.30 16.82 2.68
CA SER A 296 -8.80 16.65 4.06
C SER A 296 -7.28 16.85 4.17
N CYS A 297 -6.51 16.47 3.15
CA CYS A 297 -5.09 16.84 3.05
C CYS A 297 -4.88 18.36 2.92
N ASN A 298 -5.69 19.03 2.10
CA ASN A 298 -5.65 20.48 1.92
C ASN A 298 -5.95 21.22 3.24
N GLU A 299 -6.93 20.76 4.01
CA GLU A 299 -7.28 21.33 5.31
C GLU A 299 -6.15 21.16 6.34
N TYR A 300 -5.46 20.02 6.36
CA TYR A 300 -4.24 19.85 7.17
C TYR A 300 -3.16 20.86 6.77
N LEU A 301 -2.85 20.98 5.48
CA LEU A 301 -1.83 21.89 4.98
C LEU A 301 -2.16 23.35 5.31
N LYS A 302 -3.43 23.76 5.19
CA LYS A 302 -3.89 25.09 5.61
C LYS A 302 -3.66 25.35 7.09
N LYS A 303 -3.92 24.36 7.95
CA LYS A 303 -3.67 24.47 9.40
C LYS A 303 -2.18 24.57 9.74
N CYS A 304 -1.30 24.07 8.88
CA CYS A 304 0.14 24.17 9.08
C CYS A 304 0.72 25.55 8.75
N ILE A 305 0.02 26.40 7.99
CA ILE A 305 0.51 27.73 7.60
C ILE A 305 0.74 28.61 8.84
N LEU A 306 1.85 29.32 8.83
CA LEU A 306 2.18 30.37 9.80
C LEU A 306 2.02 31.75 9.15
N GLU A 307 1.62 32.74 9.95
CA GLU A 307 1.52 34.13 9.46
C GLU A 307 2.89 34.73 9.12
N LYS A 308 3.93 34.32 9.84
CA LYS A 308 5.32 34.75 9.62
C LYS A 308 6.31 33.67 10.04
N TRP A 309 7.52 33.76 9.51
CA TRP A 309 8.65 32.95 9.96
C TRP A 309 8.98 33.25 11.44
N PRO A 310 9.42 32.24 12.21
CA PRO A 310 9.97 32.47 13.54
C PRO A 310 11.19 33.41 13.48
N ASP A 311 11.32 34.34 14.42
CA ASP A 311 12.30 35.44 14.34
C ASP A 311 13.77 34.97 14.21
N ASN A 312 14.11 33.78 14.71
CA ASN A 312 15.46 33.20 14.65
C ASN A 312 15.62 32.08 13.60
N PHE A 313 14.69 31.96 12.65
CA PHE A 313 14.75 30.93 11.61
C PHE A 313 15.54 31.44 10.39
N ASN A 314 16.65 30.78 10.08
CA ASN A 314 17.45 31.09 8.89
C ASN A 314 16.76 30.52 7.62
N VAL A 315 15.85 31.30 7.05
CA VAL A 315 15.07 30.92 5.87
C VAL A 315 15.98 30.60 4.68
N ASP A 316 16.88 31.51 4.32
CA ASP A 316 17.75 31.33 3.14
C ASP A 316 18.66 30.12 3.29
N GLY A 317 19.27 29.93 4.46
CA GLY A 317 20.08 28.75 4.74
C GLY A 317 19.27 27.45 4.65
N TYR A 318 18.04 27.45 5.18
CA TYR A 318 17.14 26.30 5.08
C TYR A 318 16.79 25.98 3.62
N LEU A 319 16.34 26.96 2.83
CA LEU A 319 15.95 26.79 1.42
C LEU A 319 17.12 26.30 0.56
N ASN A 320 18.30 26.89 0.74
CA ASN A 320 19.51 26.44 0.05
C ASN A 320 19.84 24.98 0.39
N SER A 321 19.76 24.60 1.67
CA SER A 321 20.07 23.23 2.10
C SER A 321 19.11 22.20 1.50
N ILE A 322 17.81 22.51 1.42
CA ILE A 322 16.78 21.54 1.05
C ILE A 322 16.59 21.42 -0.46
N TYR A 323 16.69 22.53 -1.21
CA TYR A 323 16.43 22.56 -2.65
C TYR A 323 17.70 22.49 -3.50
N ILE A 324 18.80 23.10 -3.06
CA ILE A 324 20.05 23.18 -3.84
C ILE A 324 21.03 22.10 -3.40
N GLU A 325 21.53 22.20 -2.17
CA GLU A 325 22.63 21.36 -1.68
C GLU A 325 22.23 19.89 -1.68
N LYS A 326 21.07 19.57 -1.10
CA LYS A 326 20.52 18.21 -1.10
C LYS A 326 20.37 17.64 -2.51
N SER A 327 19.79 18.38 -3.44
CA SER A 327 19.52 17.91 -4.80
C SER A 327 20.83 17.64 -5.55
N LYS A 328 21.74 18.62 -5.58
CA LYS A 328 23.04 18.49 -6.26
C LYS A 328 23.92 17.42 -5.64
N HIS A 329 23.99 17.37 -4.31
CA HIS A 329 24.78 16.36 -3.59
C HIS A 329 24.30 14.94 -3.90
N ARG A 330 22.97 14.71 -3.84
CA ARG A 330 22.41 13.38 -4.03
C ARG A 330 22.43 12.93 -5.49
N LEU A 331 22.19 13.82 -6.45
CA LEU A 331 22.35 13.48 -7.87
C LEU A 331 23.80 13.12 -8.18
N LYS A 332 24.78 13.90 -7.68
CA LYS A 332 26.21 13.61 -7.85
C LYS A 332 26.55 12.22 -7.29
N LYS A 333 26.04 11.88 -6.10
CA LYS A 333 26.23 10.55 -5.51
C LYS A 333 25.68 9.43 -6.42
N TYR A 334 24.45 9.59 -6.92
CA TYR A 334 23.86 8.63 -7.85
C TYR A 334 24.70 8.45 -9.13
N CYS A 335 25.18 9.55 -9.72
CA CYS A 335 26.01 9.53 -10.92
C CYS A 335 27.30 8.74 -10.70
N GLN A 336 27.95 8.94 -9.55
CA GLN A 336 29.16 8.21 -9.17
C GLN A 336 28.91 6.71 -8.96
N GLU A 337 27.82 6.36 -8.28
CA GLU A 337 27.47 4.96 -7.97
C GLU A 337 27.01 4.16 -9.20
N ASN A 338 26.42 4.82 -10.20
CA ASN A 338 25.83 4.17 -11.37
C ASN A 338 26.59 4.43 -12.69
N ASN A 339 27.73 5.12 -12.65
CA ASN A 339 28.47 5.59 -13.84
C ASN A 339 27.56 6.30 -14.86
N PHE A 340 26.63 7.11 -14.35
CA PHE A 340 25.66 7.85 -15.15
C PHE A 340 26.18 9.25 -15.42
N ASN A 341 26.16 9.68 -16.69
CA ASN A 341 26.54 11.03 -17.07
C ASN A 341 25.30 11.94 -17.14
N PRO A 342 25.10 12.87 -16.19
CA PRO A 342 23.91 13.71 -16.11
C PRO A 342 23.86 14.85 -17.14
N ASP A 343 24.95 15.08 -17.89
CA ASP A 343 25.06 16.13 -18.91
C ASP A 343 24.69 15.64 -20.31
N LEU A 344 24.51 14.32 -20.49
CA LEU A 344 24.09 13.76 -21.76
C LEU A 344 22.58 13.92 -21.93
N LYS A 345 22.17 14.29 -23.15
CA LYS A 345 20.75 14.37 -23.52
C LYS A 345 20.15 12.96 -23.56
N ILE A 346 18.90 12.87 -23.13
CA ILE A 346 18.14 11.63 -23.06
C ILE A 346 16.97 11.72 -24.03
N THR A 347 16.65 10.62 -24.69
CA THR A 347 15.39 10.45 -25.41
C THR A 347 14.44 9.69 -24.49
N PHE A 348 13.35 10.32 -24.06
CA PHE A 348 12.35 9.74 -23.16
C PHE A 348 11.03 9.58 -23.91
N ASN A 349 10.52 8.36 -24.03
CA ASN A 349 9.30 8.04 -24.78
C ASN A 349 9.27 8.74 -26.17
N LYS A 350 10.38 8.67 -26.90
CA LYS A 350 10.63 9.31 -28.22
C LYS A 350 10.76 10.84 -28.21
N ASN A 351 10.61 11.50 -27.07
CA ASN A 351 10.83 12.94 -26.92
C ASN A 351 12.29 13.22 -26.56
N LYS A 352 12.91 14.20 -27.23
CA LYS A 352 14.26 14.67 -26.87
C LYS A 352 14.17 15.56 -25.63
N MET A 353 14.86 15.17 -24.58
CA MET A 353 14.89 15.89 -23.31
C MET A 353 16.18 16.72 -23.18
N PRO A 354 16.14 17.83 -22.42
CA PRO A 354 17.35 18.38 -21.82
C PRO A 354 18.04 17.31 -20.95
N SER A 355 19.31 17.53 -20.68
CA SER A 355 20.07 16.70 -19.74
C SER A 355 19.51 16.80 -18.32
N VAL A 356 19.83 15.84 -17.46
CA VAL A 356 19.33 15.79 -16.08
C VAL A 356 19.83 17.00 -15.27
N ASN A 357 21.07 17.44 -15.52
CA ASN A 357 21.60 18.66 -14.89
C ASN A 357 20.84 19.91 -15.33
N GLU A 358 20.55 20.06 -16.63
CA GLU A 358 19.75 21.19 -17.13
C GLU A 358 18.36 21.21 -16.49
N ILE A 359 17.66 20.07 -16.44
CA ILE A 359 16.35 19.95 -15.77
C ILE A 359 16.44 20.36 -14.30
N MET A 360 17.44 19.85 -13.58
CA MET A 360 17.64 20.17 -12.17
C MET A 360 17.90 21.67 -11.95
N ASP A 361 18.76 22.30 -12.75
CA ASP A 361 19.09 23.71 -12.62
C ASP A 361 17.89 24.62 -12.99
N ILE A 362 17.09 24.24 -14.00
CA ILE A 362 15.82 24.92 -14.31
C ILE A 362 14.87 24.88 -13.11
N CYS A 363 14.64 23.68 -12.55
CA CYS A 363 13.75 23.50 -11.41
C CYS A 363 14.25 24.28 -10.17
N ILE A 364 15.54 24.19 -9.85
CA ILE A 364 16.14 24.94 -8.73
C ILE A 364 15.93 26.45 -8.93
N SER A 365 16.23 26.97 -10.11
CA SER A 365 16.09 28.41 -10.41
C SER A 365 14.66 28.88 -10.19
N ARG A 366 13.67 28.17 -10.73
CA ARG A 366 12.24 28.50 -10.59
C ARG A 366 11.76 28.44 -9.14
N VAL A 367 12.14 27.39 -8.39
CA VAL A 367 11.78 27.23 -6.97
C VAL A 367 12.38 28.33 -6.09
N MET A 368 13.63 28.72 -6.36
CA MET A 368 14.31 29.76 -5.58
C MET A 368 13.80 31.18 -5.92
N ASN A 369 13.25 31.38 -7.12
CA ASN A 369 12.63 32.65 -7.52
C ASN A 369 11.16 32.79 -7.09
N SER A 370 10.54 31.72 -6.57
CA SER A 370 9.18 31.75 -6.03
C SER A 370 9.18 31.91 -4.50
N ASN A 371 8.11 32.53 -3.98
CA ASN A 371 8.04 32.87 -2.56
C ASN A 371 7.82 31.61 -1.70
N PRO A 372 8.67 31.37 -0.68
CA PRO A 372 8.47 30.29 0.27
C PRO A 372 7.29 30.59 1.20
N VAL A 373 6.64 29.55 1.71
CA VAL A 373 5.46 29.69 2.58
C VAL A 373 5.79 29.15 3.98
N PRO A 374 5.87 30.01 5.01
CA PRO A 374 6.20 29.56 6.36
C PRO A 374 5.14 28.61 6.90
N ALA A 375 5.57 27.45 7.38
CA ALA A 375 4.67 26.45 7.93
C ALA A 375 5.32 25.58 9.01
N ILE A 376 4.47 24.90 9.78
CA ILE A 376 4.84 23.74 10.57
C ILE A 376 4.87 22.53 9.62
N LEU A 377 6.05 21.98 9.39
CA LEU A 377 6.24 20.88 8.46
C LEU A 377 6.13 19.52 9.13
N HIS A 378 5.48 18.60 8.41
CA HIS A 378 5.69 17.17 8.54
C HIS A 378 7.07 16.78 7.98
N GLY A 379 7.42 17.30 6.79
CA GLY A 379 8.70 17.09 6.09
C GLY A 379 8.82 15.75 5.34
N ASP A 380 7.80 14.90 5.42
CA ASP A 380 7.65 13.68 4.62
C ASP A 380 6.15 13.36 4.40
N PHE A 381 5.36 14.37 4.03
CA PHE A 381 3.90 14.27 3.85
C PHE A 381 3.51 13.53 2.55
N CYS A 382 4.01 12.30 2.37
CA CYS A 382 3.65 11.41 1.25
C CYS A 382 2.56 10.41 1.66
N PHE A 383 1.90 9.78 0.70
CA PHE A 383 0.73 8.92 0.93
C PHE A 383 0.99 7.73 1.87
N SER A 384 2.21 7.21 1.91
CA SER A 384 2.59 6.13 2.85
C SER A 384 2.53 6.56 4.32
N ASN A 385 2.58 7.86 4.57
CA ASN A 385 2.62 8.47 5.91
C ASN A 385 1.27 9.13 6.27
N ILE A 386 0.26 8.99 5.42
CA ILE A 386 -1.06 9.57 5.59
C ILE A 386 -2.07 8.43 5.61
N PHE A 387 -2.89 8.37 6.65
CA PHE A 387 -4.03 7.47 6.80
C PHE A 387 -5.31 8.27 6.66
N PHE A 388 -6.36 7.66 6.14
CA PHE A 388 -7.66 8.31 6.00
C PHE A 388 -8.74 7.55 6.76
N ASP A 389 -9.50 8.28 7.56
CA ASP A 389 -10.67 7.78 8.27
C ASP A 389 -11.93 8.21 7.53
N PHE A 390 -12.57 7.25 6.85
CA PHE A 390 -13.81 7.47 6.09
C PHE A 390 -15.00 7.83 6.96
N ARG A 391 -14.97 7.51 8.27
CA ARG A 391 -16.07 7.82 9.19
C ARG A 391 -16.03 9.27 9.64
N SER A 392 -14.84 9.81 9.87
CA SER A 392 -14.63 11.20 10.27
C SER A 392 -14.24 12.14 9.11
N GLU A 393 -14.04 11.59 7.90
CA GLU A 393 -13.49 12.28 6.73
C GLU A 393 -12.22 13.07 7.05
N SER A 394 -11.35 12.48 7.88
CA SER A 394 -10.14 13.14 8.36
C SER A 394 -8.89 12.32 8.10
N ILE A 395 -7.75 13.00 8.00
CA ILE A 395 -6.47 12.31 7.88
C ILE A 395 -5.78 12.15 9.22
N LYS A 396 -4.93 11.12 9.31
CA LYS A 396 -3.93 10.94 10.36
C LYS A 396 -2.55 10.83 9.74
N VAL A 397 -1.59 11.61 10.23
CA VAL A 397 -0.21 11.65 9.74
C VAL A 397 0.74 10.99 10.74
N ILE A 398 1.69 10.24 10.22
CA ILE A 398 2.73 9.55 11.00
C ILE A 398 4.09 9.76 10.35
N ASP A 399 5.16 9.38 11.05
CA ASP A 399 6.52 9.40 10.52
C ASP A 399 7.00 10.79 10.03
N PRO A 400 6.85 11.86 10.84
CA PRO A 400 7.37 13.18 10.51
C PRO A 400 8.90 13.16 10.43
N ARG A 401 9.48 14.01 9.58
CA ARG A 401 10.94 14.14 9.46
C ARG A 401 11.56 14.98 10.58
N ALA A 402 10.94 16.12 10.87
CA ALA A 402 11.29 17.05 11.95
C ALA A 402 12.77 17.50 12.03
N MET A 403 13.49 17.44 10.91
CA MET A 403 14.88 17.88 10.78
C MET A 403 15.12 18.45 9.39
N ASP A 404 16.04 19.40 9.31
CA ASP A 404 16.53 19.91 8.03
C ASP A 404 17.51 18.92 7.35
N PHE A 405 18.20 19.36 6.29
CA PHE A 405 19.19 18.52 5.60
C PHE A 405 20.47 18.31 6.43
N ASN A 406 20.77 19.22 7.35
CA ASN A 406 21.95 19.21 8.21
C ASN A 406 21.70 18.51 9.56
N GLU A 407 20.64 17.70 9.65
CA GLU A 407 20.19 16.98 10.86
C GLU A 407 19.85 17.88 12.06
N LYS A 408 19.61 19.18 11.83
CA LYS A 408 19.16 20.06 12.90
C LYS A 408 17.65 19.90 13.08
N PHE A 409 17.24 19.68 14.33
CA PHE A 409 15.82 19.62 14.66
C PHE A 409 15.11 20.94 14.32
N THR A 410 13.99 20.82 13.61
CA THR A 410 13.07 21.92 13.34
C THR A 410 11.70 21.33 12.97
N ILE A 411 10.64 21.95 13.48
CA ILE A 411 9.28 21.70 13.01
C ILE A 411 8.86 22.72 11.95
N TYR A 412 9.68 23.73 11.68
CA TYR A 412 9.38 24.82 10.75
C TYR A 412 10.05 24.58 9.40
N GLY A 413 9.41 25.07 8.33
CA GLY A 413 9.96 25.09 6.99
C GLY A 413 8.97 25.61 5.96
N ASP A 414 9.19 25.24 4.71
CA ASP A 414 8.44 25.72 3.55
C ASP A 414 7.31 24.77 3.17
N LEU A 415 6.05 25.22 3.28
CA LEU A 415 4.84 24.41 3.01
C LEU A 415 4.86 23.76 1.63
N ARG A 416 5.47 24.44 0.64
CA ARG A 416 5.58 23.92 -0.73
C ARG A 416 6.23 22.53 -0.76
N TYR A 417 7.14 22.25 0.18
CA TYR A 417 7.80 20.95 0.29
C TYR A 417 6.84 19.82 0.71
N ASP A 418 5.95 20.06 1.68
CA ASP A 418 4.97 19.06 2.11
C ASP A 418 3.87 18.86 1.06
N LEU A 419 3.41 19.94 0.42
CA LEU A 419 2.51 19.83 -0.71
C LEU A 419 3.16 19.04 -1.86
N ALA A 420 4.42 19.33 -2.20
CA ALA A 420 5.16 18.55 -3.19
C ALA A 420 5.36 17.10 -2.78
N LYS A 421 5.56 16.80 -1.49
CA LYS A 421 5.65 15.42 -0.98
C LYS A 421 4.35 14.64 -1.13
N MET A 422 3.21 15.31 -1.03
CA MET A 422 1.91 14.70 -1.30
C MET A 422 1.70 14.51 -2.81
N LEU A 423 1.99 15.53 -3.62
CA LEU A 423 1.88 15.43 -5.08
C LEU A 423 2.89 14.45 -5.69
N HIS A 424 4.02 14.21 -5.04
CA HIS A 424 4.96 13.16 -5.37
C HIS A 424 4.33 11.76 -5.32
N SER A 425 3.38 11.55 -4.40
CA SER A 425 2.54 10.34 -4.40
C SER A 425 1.44 10.41 -5.45
N TYR A 426 0.63 11.47 -5.47
CA TYR A 426 -0.57 11.53 -6.31
C TYR A 426 -0.29 11.74 -7.80
N ILE A 427 0.39 12.83 -8.17
CA ILE A 427 0.74 13.13 -9.58
C ILE A 427 2.01 12.39 -9.99
N GLY A 428 2.95 12.27 -9.05
CA GLY A 428 4.22 11.60 -9.26
C GLY A 428 4.13 10.08 -9.26
N TYR A 429 3.03 9.48 -8.86
CA TYR A 429 2.86 8.02 -8.81
C TYR A 429 3.99 7.28 -8.06
N TYR A 430 4.60 7.92 -7.06
CA TYR A 430 5.70 7.32 -6.29
C TYR A 430 5.33 5.95 -5.72
N ASP A 431 4.14 5.83 -5.14
CA ASP A 431 3.67 4.61 -4.51
C ASP A 431 3.46 3.47 -5.53
N CYS A 432 3.04 3.78 -6.76
CA CYS A 432 2.99 2.82 -7.87
C CYS A 432 4.40 2.30 -8.23
N ILE A 433 5.41 3.18 -8.25
CA ILE A 433 6.81 2.78 -8.50
C ILE A 433 7.33 1.89 -7.37
N ILE A 434 7.03 2.21 -6.11
CA ILE A 434 7.40 1.36 -4.96
C ILE A 434 6.76 -0.03 -5.08
N SER A 435 5.50 -0.09 -5.49
CA SER A 435 4.77 -1.33 -5.75
C SER A 435 5.06 -1.98 -7.11
N GLN A 436 6.08 -1.51 -7.85
CA GLN A 436 6.52 -2.09 -9.12
C GLN A 436 5.45 -2.10 -10.22
N ARG A 437 4.53 -1.13 -10.21
CA ARG A 437 3.48 -0.93 -11.22
C ARG A 437 3.97 -0.03 -12.36
N TYR A 438 5.06 -0.45 -12.99
CA TYR A 438 5.63 0.23 -14.16
C TYR A 438 6.36 -0.78 -15.06
N GLU A 439 6.55 -0.37 -16.31
CA GLU A 439 7.43 -1.04 -17.26
C GLU A 439 8.52 -0.06 -17.69
N ILE A 440 9.75 -0.55 -17.80
CA ILE A 440 10.88 0.27 -18.20
C ILE A 440 11.84 -0.50 -19.11
N THR A 441 12.17 0.09 -20.24
CA THR A 441 13.27 -0.30 -21.10
C THR A 441 14.29 0.83 -21.11
N PHE A 442 15.56 0.51 -20.83
CA PHE A 442 16.63 1.50 -20.78
C PHE A 442 17.77 1.06 -21.70
N SER A 443 17.96 1.75 -22.82
CA SER A 443 18.99 1.43 -23.81
C SER A 443 19.89 2.65 -24.09
N GLN A 444 21.12 2.63 -23.57
CA GLN A 444 22.07 3.76 -23.65
C GLN A 444 21.48 5.10 -23.17
N HIS A 445 20.88 5.88 -24.07
CA HIS A 445 20.29 7.21 -23.84
C HIS A 445 18.80 7.26 -24.21
N GLU A 446 18.19 6.12 -24.47
CA GLU A 446 16.77 5.99 -24.79
C GLU A 446 16.05 5.24 -23.67
N ILE A 447 14.98 5.86 -23.18
CA ILE A 447 14.14 5.38 -22.10
C ILE A 447 12.74 5.22 -22.63
N GLU A 448 12.21 4.02 -22.55
CA GLU A 448 10.78 3.75 -22.67
C GLU A 448 10.24 3.45 -21.28
N PHE A 449 9.25 4.20 -20.83
CA PHE A 449 8.71 4.11 -19.48
C PHE A 449 7.21 4.26 -19.51
N GLN A 450 6.52 3.29 -18.91
CA GLN A 450 5.07 3.28 -18.78
C GLN A 450 4.71 3.01 -17.32
N LEU A 451 3.78 3.79 -16.77
CA LEU A 451 3.24 3.65 -15.43
C LEU A 451 1.78 3.21 -15.48
N GLU A 452 1.32 2.53 -14.44
CA GLU A 452 -0.11 2.39 -14.19
C GLU A 452 -0.67 3.73 -13.70
N GLU A 453 -1.16 4.54 -14.63
CA GLU A 453 -1.82 5.79 -14.29
C GLU A 453 -3.26 5.52 -13.84
N LYS A 454 -3.55 5.88 -12.59
CA LYS A 454 -4.86 5.69 -11.95
C LYS A 454 -5.61 6.97 -11.64
N ASN A 455 -5.00 8.13 -11.89
CA ASN A 455 -5.64 9.39 -11.55
C ASN A 455 -6.88 9.58 -12.41
N THR A 456 -8.01 9.73 -11.72
CA THR A 456 -9.28 10.12 -12.36
C THR A 456 -9.48 11.62 -12.39
N LEU A 457 -8.65 12.38 -11.67
CA LEU A 457 -8.66 13.84 -11.62
C LEU A 457 -7.53 14.43 -12.46
N ASP A 458 -7.86 15.43 -13.26
CA ASP A 458 -6.88 16.24 -13.99
C ASP A 458 -6.17 17.25 -13.08
N LEU A 459 -5.05 17.82 -13.57
CA LEU A 459 -4.23 18.77 -12.82
C LEU A 459 -5.00 20.02 -12.37
N ASP A 460 -5.90 20.53 -13.19
CA ASP A 460 -6.65 21.75 -12.87
C ASP A 460 -7.68 21.47 -11.75
N THR A 461 -8.33 20.31 -11.77
CA THR A 461 -9.21 19.87 -10.69
C THR A 461 -8.43 19.65 -9.40
N ILE A 462 -7.27 19.01 -9.48
CA ILE A 462 -6.36 18.84 -8.33
C ILE A 462 -5.97 20.20 -7.76
N ALA A 463 -5.57 21.16 -8.60
CA ALA A 463 -5.22 22.52 -8.18
C ALA A 463 -6.40 23.26 -7.55
N SER A 464 -7.63 23.03 -8.04
CA SER A 464 -8.83 23.63 -7.47
C SER A 464 -9.14 23.12 -6.06
N ILE A 465 -8.91 21.82 -5.80
CA ILE A 465 -9.11 21.19 -4.49
C ILE A 465 -7.98 21.59 -3.54
N LEU A 466 -6.73 21.49 -4.00
CA LEU A 466 -5.52 21.77 -3.24
C LEU A 466 -5.15 23.26 -3.27
N ASN A 467 -6.12 24.11 -2.96
CA ASN A 467 -6.00 25.56 -3.04
C ASN A 467 -5.26 26.22 -1.86
N VAL A 468 -4.55 25.45 -1.03
CA VAL A 468 -3.72 26.00 0.05
C VAL A 468 -2.66 26.97 -0.49
N VAL A 469 -2.11 26.67 -1.67
CA VAL A 469 -1.30 27.57 -2.49
C VAL A 469 -1.58 27.25 -3.97
N ASP A 470 -1.30 28.20 -4.85
CA ASP A 470 -1.38 27.96 -6.30
C ASP A 470 -0.22 27.07 -6.75
N ILE A 471 -0.51 25.83 -7.13
CA ILE A 471 0.49 24.80 -7.49
C ILE A 471 1.47 25.30 -8.56
N LYS A 472 0.97 26.02 -9.58
CA LYS A 472 1.77 26.50 -10.71
C LYS A 472 2.61 27.71 -10.28
N LYS A 473 1.97 28.71 -9.69
CA LYS A 473 2.64 29.95 -9.25
C LYS A 473 3.72 29.72 -8.19
N TYR A 474 3.57 28.68 -7.37
CA TYR A 474 4.52 28.34 -6.31
C TYR A 474 5.53 27.27 -6.71
N CYS A 475 5.61 26.90 -7.99
CA CYS A 475 6.60 25.96 -8.53
C CYS A 475 6.63 24.61 -7.81
N VAL A 476 5.46 24.08 -7.45
CA VAL A 476 5.37 22.86 -6.64
C VAL A 476 5.78 21.61 -7.43
N ILE A 477 5.46 21.56 -8.72
CA ILE A 477 5.82 20.43 -9.60
C ILE A 477 7.34 20.35 -9.78
N GLU A 478 8.03 21.48 -9.88
CA GLU A 478 9.49 21.55 -9.88
C GLU A 478 10.08 20.94 -8.61
N ILE A 479 9.48 21.20 -7.44
CA ILE A 479 9.89 20.55 -6.20
C ILE A 479 9.66 19.04 -6.28
N VAL A 480 8.55 18.57 -6.85
CA VAL A 480 8.31 17.13 -7.06
C VAL A 480 9.42 16.52 -7.92
N ILE A 481 9.82 17.16 -9.02
CA ILE A 481 10.93 16.70 -9.89
C ILE A 481 12.23 16.61 -9.08
N LEU A 482 12.57 17.66 -8.30
CA LEU A 482 13.74 17.65 -7.42
C LEU A 482 13.67 16.55 -6.36
N LEU A 483 12.49 16.21 -5.85
CA LEU A 483 12.30 15.07 -4.94
C LEU A 483 12.67 13.74 -5.61
N PHE A 484 12.21 13.49 -6.85
CA PHE A 484 12.56 12.28 -7.60
C PHE A 484 14.07 12.19 -7.87
N LEU A 485 14.69 13.27 -8.34
CA LEU A 485 16.14 13.29 -8.59
C LEU A 485 16.95 13.11 -7.31
N SER A 486 16.52 13.75 -6.21
CA SER A 486 17.23 13.68 -4.93
C SER A 486 16.99 12.39 -4.16
N MET A 487 16.08 11.49 -4.56
CA MET A 487 15.92 10.20 -3.87
C MET A 487 16.65 9.04 -4.55
N LEU A 488 17.15 9.22 -5.77
CA LEU A 488 17.90 8.19 -6.52
C LEU A 488 18.93 7.42 -5.67
N PRO A 489 19.90 8.06 -4.97
CA PRO A 489 20.91 7.31 -4.20
C PRO A 489 20.36 6.64 -2.93
N LEU A 490 19.12 6.92 -2.52
CA LEU A 490 18.49 6.29 -1.36
C LEU A 490 17.87 4.92 -1.68
N HIS A 491 17.71 4.60 -2.97
CA HIS A 491 17.12 3.36 -3.45
C HIS A 491 18.15 2.47 -4.16
N TYR A 492 19.38 2.45 -3.65
CA TYR A 492 20.48 1.63 -4.17
C TYR A 492 20.20 0.12 -4.10
N ASP A 493 19.16 -0.29 -3.37
CA ASP A 493 18.68 -1.68 -3.29
C ASP A 493 18.11 -2.19 -4.63
N SER A 494 17.75 -1.29 -5.55
CA SER A 494 17.25 -1.67 -6.88
C SER A 494 17.63 -0.65 -7.95
N SER A 495 18.57 -1.02 -8.81
CA SER A 495 18.97 -0.19 -9.96
C SER A 495 17.82 0.06 -10.93
N ILE A 496 16.92 -0.91 -11.11
CA ILE A 496 15.70 -0.76 -11.92
C ILE A 496 14.79 0.32 -11.31
N ARG A 497 14.59 0.30 -10.00
CA ARG A 497 13.80 1.33 -9.31
C ARG A 497 14.42 2.71 -9.40
N GLN A 498 15.75 2.83 -9.28
CA GLN A 498 16.44 4.10 -9.50
C GLN A 498 16.19 4.63 -10.92
N LYS A 499 16.27 3.77 -11.94
CA LYS A 499 15.95 4.15 -13.32
C LYS A 499 14.49 4.56 -13.48
N ALA A 500 13.55 3.89 -12.81
CA ALA A 500 12.14 4.27 -12.82
C ALA A 500 11.90 5.65 -12.22
N PHE A 501 12.56 5.98 -11.10
CA PHE A 501 12.48 7.32 -10.50
C PHE A 501 13.08 8.41 -11.39
N LEU A 502 14.21 8.12 -12.04
CA LEU A 502 14.80 9.04 -13.02
C LEU A 502 13.83 9.27 -14.20
N SER A 503 13.28 8.18 -14.74
CA SER A 503 12.32 8.20 -15.86
C SER A 503 11.07 8.99 -15.50
N ASN A 504 10.58 8.84 -14.27
CA ASN A 504 9.42 9.58 -13.80
C ASN A 504 9.71 11.07 -13.57
N ALA A 505 10.93 11.45 -13.18
CA ALA A 505 11.34 12.86 -13.17
C ALA A 505 11.26 13.49 -14.57
N LEU A 506 11.66 12.74 -15.62
CA LEU A 506 11.54 13.19 -17.01
C LEU A 506 10.07 13.29 -17.45
N ARG A 507 9.23 12.31 -17.08
CA ARG A 507 7.78 12.36 -17.33
C ARG A 507 7.14 13.62 -16.73
N LEU A 508 7.48 13.92 -15.48
CA LEU A 508 6.97 15.11 -14.78
C LEU A 508 7.49 16.42 -15.38
N PHE A 509 8.70 16.43 -15.94
CA PHE A 509 9.21 17.60 -16.64
C PHE A 509 8.45 17.85 -17.96
N ILE A 510 8.07 16.81 -18.71
CA ILE A 510 7.18 16.97 -19.88
C ILE A 510 5.83 17.55 -19.44
N LEU A 511 5.24 17.00 -18.38
CA LEU A 511 3.98 17.49 -17.83
C LEU A 511 4.05 18.97 -17.40
N LEU A 512 5.21 19.43 -16.92
CA LEU A 512 5.44 20.83 -16.58
C LEU A 512 5.42 21.72 -17.82
N GLU A 513 6.12 21.32 -18.89
CA GLU A 513 6.23 22.10 -20.14
C GLU A 513 4.92 22.12 -20.96
N ASP A 514 4.11 21.06 -20.89
CA ASP A 514 2.81 21.00 -21.60
C ASP A 514 1.75 21.94 -20.98
N VAL A 515 2.00 22.46 -19.78
CA VAL A 515 1.06 23.28 -18.98
C VAL A 515 1.43 24.77 -18.98
N GLU A 516 2.63 25.11 -19.47
CA GLU A 516 3.10 26.49 -19.72
C GLU A 516 2.74 26.97 -21.13
#